data_AF-A0A2J6P0T3-F1
#
_entry.id   AF-A0A2J6P0T3-F1
#
_cell.length_a   1.000
_cell.length_b   1.000
_cell.length_c   1.000
_cell.angle_alpha   90.00
_cell.angle_beta   90.00
_cell.angle_gamma   90.00
#
_symmetry.space_group_name_H-M   'P 1'
#
loop_
_entity.id
_entity.type
_entity.pdbx_description
1 polymer ?
#
loop_
_entity_poly.entity_id
_entity_poly.type
_entity_poly.pdbx_seq_one_letter_code
_entity_poly.pdbx_strand_id
1 'polypeptide(L)'
;MNRNELFEKLMRLETNMNQLNQDMLDLKDLAVALVEENVALQVENDNLKQLMDKSESSNSETVNPHHMKHVKKPLPSKDNLAMLYKEGFHICKGELFGKHRQGEDCLLCLNVLSD
;
A
#
# COMPACT_ATOMS: atom_id res chain seq x y z
N MET A 1 -10.97 -52.68 26.74
CA MET A 1 -10.54 -51.29 27.07
C MET A 1 -11.01 -50.98 28.46
N ASN A 2 -10.08 -50.63 29.35
CA ASN A 2 -10.41 -50.27 30.72
C ASN A 2 -10.92 -48.80 30.76
N ARG A 3 -11.76 -48.45 31.72
CA ARG A 3 -12.34 -47.09 31.82
C ARG A 3 -11.24 -46.02 31.80
N ASN A 4 -10.14 -46.25 32.51
CA ASN A 4 -9.03 -45.32 32.59
C ASN A 4 -8.30 -45.16 31.25
N GLU A 5 -8.14 -46.22 30.45
CA GLU A 5 -7.54 -46.11 29.11
C GLU A 5 -8.40 -45.27 28.16
N LEU A 6 -9.72 -45.35 28.28
CA LEU A 6 -10.65 -44.56 27.48
C LEU A 6 -10.52 -43.06 27.81
N PHE A 7 -10.46 -42.74 29.11
CA PHE A 7 -10.23 -41.37 29.59
C PHE A 7 -8.87 -40.82 29.12
N GLU A 8 -7.80 -41.59 29.23
CA GLU A 8 -6.46 -41.21 28.76
C GLU A 8 -6.41 -40.98 27.24
N LYS A 9 -7.19 -41.75 26.47
CA LYS A 9 -7.32 -41.51 25.02
C LYS A 9 -8.13 -40.25 24.72
N LEU A 10 -9.19 -39.99 25.49
CA LEU A 10 -10.01 -38.80 25.32
C LEU A 10 -9.23 -37.53 25.63
N MET A 11 -8.50 -37.50 26.76
CA MET A 11 -7.63 -36.38 27.13
C MET A 11 -6.55 -36.10 26.07
N ARG A 12 -5.93 -37.15 25.53
CA ARG A 12 -4.95 -36.99 24.44
C ARG A 12 -5.58 -36.42 23.17
N LEU A 13 -6.79 -36.88 22.82
CA LEU A 13 -7.50 -36.37 21.67
C LEU A 13 -7.86 -34.89 21.85
N GLU A 14 -8.30 -34.50 23.04
CA GLU A 14 -8.59 -33.10 23.38
C GLU A 14 -7.33 -32.22 23.25
N THR A 15 -6.20 -32.64 23.83
CA THR A 15 -4.94 -31.91 23.70
C THR A 15 -4.51 -31.76 22.24
N ASN A 16 -4.62 -32.83 21.44
CA ASN A 16 -4.28 -32.78 20.02
C ASN A 16 -5.20 -31.85 19.24
N MET A 17 -6.50 -31.84 19.55
CA MET A 17 -7.48 -30.94 18.95
C MET A 17 -7.14 -29.48 19.27
N ASN A 18 -6.77 -29.20 20.52
CA ASN A 18 -6.36 -27.86 20.94
C ASN A 18 -5.08 -27.42 20.23
N GLN A 19 -4.08 -28.30 20.12
CA GLN A 19 -2.86 -28.00 19.37
C GLN A 19 -3.16 -27.72 17.89
N LEU A 20 -3.98 -28.55 17.26
CA LEU A 20 -4.37 -28.37 15.86
C LEU A 20 -5.10 -27.03 15.63
N ASN A 21 -5.93 -26.61 16.58
CA ASN A 21 -6.58 -25.30 16.52
C ASN A 21 -5.58 -24.15 16.63
N GLN A 22 -4.54 -24.28 17.48
CA GLN A 22 -3.48 -23.26 17.56
C GLN A 22 -2.68 -23.20 16.26
N ASP A 23 -2.26 -24.35 15.73
CA ASP A 23 -1.52 -24.42 14.47
C ASP A 23 -2.34 -23.82 13.30
N MET A 24 -3.67 -23.97 13.33
CA MET A 24 -4.57 -23.37 12.34
C MET A 24 -4.65 -21.83 12.47
N LEU A 25 -4.62 -21.30 13.69
CA LEU A 25 -4.58 -19.85 13.92
C LEU A 25 -3.25 -19.27 13.43
N ASP A 26 -2.14 -19.90 13.76
CA ASP A 26 -0.81 -19.48 13.31
C ASP A 26 -0.71 -19.50 11.77
N LEU A 27 -1.25 -20.55 11.14
CA LEU A 27 -1.28 -20.65 9.69
C LEU A 27 -2.14 -19.56 9.04
N LYS A 28 -3.27 -19.20 9.68
CA LYS A 28 -4.12 -18.10 9.22
C LYS A 28 -3.36 -16.77 9.26
N ASP A 29 -2.64 -16.50 10.34
CA ASP A 29 -1.88 -15.25 10.48
C ASP A 29 -0.76 -15.16 9.44
N LEU A 30 -0.06 -16.28 9.19
CA LEU A 30 0.92 -16.37 8.11
C LEU A 30 0.28 -16.16 6.73
N ALA A 31 -0.90 -16.72 6.49
CA ALA A 31 -1.60 -16.54 5.23
C ALA A 31 -2.01 -15.07 5.00
N VAL A 32 -2.46 -14.38 6.05
CA VAL A 32 -2.77 -12.94 5.98
C VAL A 32 -1.52 -12.14 5.61
N ALA A 33 -0.40 -12.37 6.31
CA ALA A 33 0.85 -11.67 6.04
C ALA A 33 1.34 -11.89 4.60
N LEU A 34 1.25 -13.13 4.09
CA LEU A 34 1.61 -13.46 2.71
C LEU A 34 0.71 -12.77 1.68
N VAL A 35 -0.59 -12.66 1.96
CA VAL A 35 -1.52 -11.95 1.06
C VAL A 35 -1.21 -10.46 1.02
N GLU A 36 -0.94 -9.85 2.17
CA GLU A 36 -0.58 -8.43 2.27
C GLU A 36 0.72 -8.14 1.50
N GLU A 37 1.75 -8.96 1.68
CA GLU A 37 3.02 -8.85 0.94
C GLU A 37 2.79 -9.03 -0.57
N ASN A 38 1.97 -10.00 -0.98
CA ASN A 38 1.67 -10.22 -2.39
C ASN A 38 0.99 -9.01 -3.04
N VAL A 39 0.01 -8.41 -2.36
CA VAL A 39 -0.66 -7.19 -2.83
C VAL A 39 0.33 -6.04 -2.94
N ALA A 40 1.20 -5.84 -1.96
CA ALA A 40 2.23 -4.81 -2.01
C ALA A 40 3.17 -4.99 -3.23
N LEU A 41 3.63 -6.22 -3.46
CA LEU A 41 4.47 -6.57 -4.61
C LEU A 41 3.75 -6.40 -5.95
N GLN A 42 2.46 -6.74 -6.03
CA GLN A 42 1.67 -6.52 -7.25
C GLN A 42 1.59 -5.03 -7.60
N VAL A 43 1.34 -4.18 -6.61
CA VAL A 43 1.30 -2.73 -6.79
C VAL A 43 2.66 -2.19 -7.25
N GLU A 44 3.76 -2.66 -6.66
CA GLU A 44 5.11 -2.29 -7.10
C GLU A 44 5.39 -2.73 -8.53
N ASN A 45 5.03 -3.97 -8.89
CA ASN A 45 5.21 -4.51 -10.23
C ASN A 45 4.44 -3.70 -11.28
N ASP A 46 3.19 -3.34 -10.99
CA ASP A 46 2.37 -2.52 -11.88
C ASP A 46 2.94 -1.10 -12.04
N ASN A 47 3.45 -0.51 -10.96
CA ASN A 47 4.15 0.78 -11.04
C ASN A 47 5.41 0.70 -11.90
N LEU A 48 6.20 -0.36 -11.76
CA LEU A 48 7.40 -0.59 -12.57
C LEU A 48 7.05 -0.76 -14.06
N LYS A 49 6.03 -1.57 -14.38
CA LYS A 49 5.53 -1.71 -15.76
C LYS A 49 5.10 -0.37 -16.34
N GLN A 50 4.35 0.44 -15.60
CA GLN A 50 3.95 1.77 -16.06
C GLN A 50 5.15 2.70 -16.31
N LEU A 51 6.22 2.59 -15.52
CA LEU A 51 7.46 3.34 -15.75
C LEU A 51 8.18 2.87 -17.01
N MET A 52 8.25 1.55 -17.23
CA MET A 52 8.85 0.96 -18.44
C MET A 52 8.07 1.34 -19.70
N ASP A 53 6.74 1.20 -19.71
CA ASP A 53 5.88 1.60 -20.84
C ASP A 53 6.05 3.09 -21.18
N LYS A 54 6.15 3.96 -20.17
CA LYS A 54 6.42 5.39 -20.37
C LYS A 54 7.81 5.65 -20.95
N SER A 55 8.82 4.86 -20.58
CA SER A 55 10.17 4.98 -21.12
C SER A 55 10.26 4.54 -22.59
N GLU A 56 9.56 3.48 -22.97
CA GLU A 56 9.51 3.00 -24.36
C GLU A 56 8.69 3.92 -25.26
N SER A 57 7.59 4.49 -24.75
CA SER A 57 6.77 5.50 -25.44
C SER A 57 7.53 6.79 -25.74
N SER A 58 8.56 7.10 -24.96
CA SER A 58 9.37 8.32 -25.14
C SER A 58 10.47 8.20 -26.20
N ASN A 59 10.69 7.00 -26.77
CA ASN A 59 11.75 6.73 -27.74
C ASN A 59 11.25 6.65 -29.20
N SER A 60 9.94 6.83 -29.45
CA SER A 60 9.30 6.59 -30.77
C SER A 60 8.59 7.80 -31.40
N GLU A 61 8.75 9.02 -30.88
CA GLU A 61 8.13 10.21 -31.50
C GLU A 61 9.19 11.22 -31.96
N THR A 62 9.69 10.97 -33.17
CA THR A 62 10.11 12.06 -34.05
C THR A 62 8.86 12.64 -34.72
N VAL A 63 8.88 13.97 -34.94
CA VAL A 63 7.97 14.80 -35.75
C VAL A 63 6.55 15.11 -35.21
N ASN A 64 6.40 16.25 -34.52
CA ASN A 64 5.56 17.40 -34.92
C ASN A 64 5.39 18.43 -33.76
N PRO A 65 5.72 19.72 -33.95
CA PRO A 65 5.66 20.71 -32.89
C PRO A 65 4.32 21.47 -32.91
N HIS A 66 3.19 20.83 -32.56
CA HIS A 66 1.96 21.53 -32.17
C HIS A 66 0.84 20.53 -31.80
N HIS A 67 0.90 19.91 -30.62
CA HIS A 67 -0.32 19.64 -29.86
C HIS A 67 0.03 19.24 -28.43
N MET A 68 -0.57 19.95 -27.48
CA MET A 68 -0.43 19.66 -26.06
C MET A 68 -1.06 18.31 -25.74
N LYS A 69 -0.27 17.34 -25.30
CA LYS A 69 -0.71 16.26 -24.40
C LYS A 69 0.32 16.14 -23.29
N HIS A 70 -0.16 16.35 -22.08
CA HIS A 70 0.59 16.33 -20.83
C HIS A 70 1.42 15.03 -20.70
N VAL A 71 2.69 15.12 -21.09
CA VAL A 71 3.75 14.22 -20.68
C VAL A 71 3.84 14.36 -19.16
N LYS A 72 3.21 13.44 -18.41
CA LYS A 72 3.46 13.33 -16.96
C LYS A 72 4.85 12.74 -16.78
N LYS A 73 5.86 13.59 -17.00
CA LYS A 73 7.15 13.52 -16.31
C LYS A 73 6.85 13.29 -14.83
N PRO A 74 7.69 12.59 -14.05
CA PRO A 74 7.57 12.66 -12.59
C PRO A 74 7.51 14.14 -12.26
N LEU A 75 6.34 14.61 -11.82
CA LEU A 75 6.15 16.00 -11.46
C LEU A 75 7.23 16.25 -10.38
N PRO A 76 8.05 17.31 -10.50
CA PRO A 76 8.99 17.71 -9.45
C PRO A 76 8.34 17.50 -8.09
N SER A 77 9.06 17.03 -7.07
CA SER A 77 8.46 16.68 -5.77
C SER A 77 7.45 17.72 -5.23
N LYS A 78 7.68 19.01 -5.53
CA LYS A 78 6.77 20.14 -5.25
C LYS A 78 5.42 20.09 -5.99
N ASP A 79 5.43 19.70 -7.25
CA ASP A 79 4.24 19.62 -8.08
C ASP A 79 3.31 18.48 -7.63
N ASN A 80 3.88 17.37 -7.13
CA ASN A 80 3.11 16.30 -6.48
C ASN A 80 2.47 16.78 -5.17
N LEU A 81 3.24 17.52 -4.35
CA LEU A 81 2.71 18.15 -3.12
C LEU A 81 1.61 19.17 -3.44
N ALA A 82 1.76 19.94 -4.52
CA ALA A 82 0.73 20.89 -4.97
C ALA A 82 -0.55 20.16 -5.40
N MET A 83 -0.45 18.96 -5.98
CA MET A 83 -1.61 18.14 -6.34
C MET A 83 -2.34 17.63 -5.09
N LEU A 84 -1.62 17.07 -4.11
CA LEU A 84 -2.19 16.64 -2.83
C LEU A 84 -2.86 17.79 -2.07
N TYR A 85 -2.26 18.98 -2.10
CA TYR A 85 -2.84 20.19 -1.50
C TYR A 85 -4.16 20.58 -2.17
N LYS A 86 -4.25 20.49 -3.51
CA LYS A 86 -5.48 20.76 -4.28
C LYS A 86 -6.58 19.73 -4.05
N GLU A 87 -6.20 18.48 -3.81
CA GLU A 87 -7.12 17.41 -3.41
C GLU A 87 -7.62 17.56 -1.97
N GLY A 88 -7.12 18.56 -1.24
CA GLY A 88 -7.60 18.90 0.09
C GLY A 88 -6.80 18.23 1.21
N PHE A 89 -5.60 17.70 0.95
CA PHE A 89 -4.77 17.10 1.98
C PHE A 89 -3.72 18.06 2.53
N HIS A 90 -3.35 17.89 3.80
CA HIS A 90 -2.24 18.60 4.41
C HIS A 90 -0.90 18.03 3.92
N ILE A 91 -0.01 18.92 3.51
CA ILE A 91 1.35 18.60 3.03
C ILE A 91 2.45 19.17 3.95
N CYS A 92 2.07 19.79 5.06
CA CYS A 92 2.99 20.32 6.05
C CYS A 92 3.63 19.22 6.89
N LYS A 93 4.89 19.43 7.28
CA LYS A 93 5.61 18.54 8.21
C LYS A 93 4.92 18.58 9.58
N GLY A 94 4.51 17.42 10.10
CA GLY A 94 3.87 17.27 11.41
C GLY A 94 2.71 16.25 11.41
N GLU A 95 1.98 16.16 12.52
CA GLU A 95 0.90 15.19 12.78
C GLU A 95 -0.32 15.29 11.84
N LEU A 96 -0.38 16.35 11.04
CA LEU A 96 -1.47 16.59 10.10
C LEU A 96 -1.14 16.11 8.69
N PHE A 97 0.10 15.71 8.39
CA PHE A 97 0.49 15.27 7.05
C PHE A 97 -0.44 14.15 6.54
N GLY A 98 -0.99 14.34 5.34
CA GLY A 98 -1.91 13.39 4.71
C GLY A 98 -3.35 13.41 5.24
N LYS A 99 -3.69 14.23 6.25
CA LYS A 99 -5.09 14.40 6.71
C LYS A 99 -5.84 15.38 5.81
N HIS A 100 -7.16 15.20 5.75
CA HIS A 100 -8.05 16.05 4.95
C HIS A 100 -8.30 17.41 5.64
N ARG A 101 -8.11 18.50 4.90
CA ARG A 101 -8.22 19.91 5.31
C ARG A 101 -9.67 20.39 5.42
N GLN A 102 -10.63 19.61 4.94
CA GLN A 102 -12.06 19.94 4.93
C GLN A 102 -12.39 21.32 4.31
N GLY A 103 -11.49 21.84 3.46
CA GLY A 103 -11.65 23.13 2.78
C GLY A 103 -10.93 24.32 3.43
N GLU A 104 -10.25 24.16 4.57
CA GLU A 104 -9.52 25.28 5.22
C GLU A 104 -8.07 25.42 4.71
N ASP A 105 -7.64 26.66 4.46
CA ASP A 105 -6.26 26.97 4.05
C ASP A 105 -5.28 26.89 5.20
N CYS A 106 -4.27 26.02 5.06
CA CYS A 106 -3.23 25.80 6.05
C CYS A 106 -1.96 26.61 5.70
N LEU A 107 -1.62 27.61 6.51
CA LEU A 107 -0.43 28.47 6.34
C LEU A 107 0.87 27.66 6.24
N LEU A 108 1.00 26.58 7.01
CA LEU A 108 2.18 25.71 6.97
C LEU A 108 2.31 24.96 5.63
N CYS A 109 1.18 24.60 5.01
CA CYS A 109 1.20 23.96 3.69
C CYS A 109 1.59 24.94 2.59
N LEU A 110 1.17 26.21 2.71
CA LEU A 110 1.56 27.28 1.77
C LEU A 110 3.06 27.57 1.82
N ASN A 111 3.66 27.51 3.01
CA ASN A 111 5.12 27.66 3.16
C ASN A 111 5.88 26.55 2.42
N VAL A 112 5.40 25.31 2.50
CA VAL A 112 6.01 24.16 1.78
C VAL A 112 5.93 24.31 0.25
N LEU A 113 4.94 25.04 -0.27
CA LEU A 113 4.80 25.32 -1.70
C LEU A 113 5.55 26.57 -2.16
N SER A 114 5.90 27.47 -1.23
CA SER A 114 6.56 28.75 -1.52
C SER A 114 8.08 28.66 -1.48
N ASP A 115 8.63 27.76 -0.65
CA ASP A 115 10.03 27.32 -0.70
C ASP A 115 10.30 26.49 -1.96
#